data_AF-A0A935Z8B7-F1
#
_entry.id   AF-A0A935Z8B7-F1
#
_cell.length_a   1.000
_cell.length_b   1.000
_cell.length_c   1.000
_cell.angle_alpha   90.00
_cell.angle_beta   90.00
_cell.angle_gamma   90.00
#
_symmetry.space_group_name_H-M   'P 1'
#
loop_
_entity.id
_entity.type
_entity.pdbx_description
1 polymer ?
#
loop_
_entity_poly.entity_id
_entity_poly.type
_entity_poly.pdbx_seq_one_letter_code
_entity_poly.pdbx_strand_id
1 'polypeptide(L)'
;MRSPTLVLLLAVLAAACSSTTVPETPAGPDSGAEVPATAALGLNDVSVLVPIPASPAAPGALGPTDAGARGELLTQAIYDKIPKFGVKPAQGLDYARMRAVAIRFDGCFPGKSGCEEQIRIVMQPITDDGKTLDSALHLFYRLTPDELPSLVQELRRMRTLAPEVKDAPLDVHAALAAQGLEGAYGKALRDLVLKRCGEQNFVRMTFFLRAPPRQEEWFFGGFDRDPADGKMTQLDIVGVGKQNQRVDRPITPEGYTYTFTPSPKTPEDIDVLLTSEAAKAATPEARQAALAGLMRIENPGKYGPDQLSCAGCHVATFVREATNKAFGLDGAKLPDAFTSSRDLSLRGESRSTVSSLRAFGYFDDKPMIANRIVNESAAVVDDLEKRFPPKK
;
A
#
# COMPACT_ATOMS: atom_id res chain seq x y z
N MET A 1 -84.81 -4.39 -15.78
CA MET A 1 -84.88 -5.45 -14.75
C MET A 1 -83.68 -5.29 -13.82
N ARG A 2 -83.95 -5.13 -12.51
CA ARG A 2 -83.02 -5.19 -11.35
C ARG A 2 -81.89 -4.13 -11.25
N SER A 3 -82.22 -2.94 -10.73
CA SER A 3 -81.80 -2.33 -9.43
C SER A 3 -80.59 -2.91 -8.64
N PRO A 4 -80.06 -2.19 -7.62
CA PRO A 4 -79.56 -0.79 -7.52
C PRO A 4 -78.21 -0.73 -6.71
N THR A 5 -77.53 0.39 -6.41
CA THR A 5 -77.63 1.21 -5.16
C THR A 5 -76.28 1.97 -5.04
N LEU A 6 -76.22 3.31 -5.22
CA LEU A 6 -76.32 4.41 -4.22
C LEU A 6 -75.06 4.59 -3.33
N VAL A 7 -74.22 5.62 -3.57
CA VAL A 7 -74.13 6.95 -2.89
C VAL A 7 -73.60 6.89 -1.45
N LEU A 8 -72.59 7.71 -1.13
CA LEU A 8 -72.55 8.68 0.01
C LEU A 8 -71.17 9.38 0.05
N LEU A 9 -71.14 10.71 -0.15
CA LEU A 9 -71.01 11.79 0.84
C LEU A 9 -69.56 12.20 1.19
N LEU A 10 -69.25 13.44 0.77
CA LEU A 10 -68.37 14.35 1.50
C LEU A 10 -69.01 14.71 2.84
N ALA A 11 -68.23 14.69 3.91
CA ALA A 11 -68.52 15.41 5.15
C ALA A 11 -67.23 16.07 5.66
N VAL A 12 -67.28 17.38 5.84
CA VAL A 12 -66.32 18.21 6.58
C VAL A 12 -66.77 18.24 8.03
N LEU A 13 -65.87 17.99 8.99
CA LEU A 13 -66.04 18.45 10.36
C LEU A 13 -64.69 18.64 11.06
N ALA A 14 -64.66 19.68 11.88
CA ALA A 14 -63.50 20.32 12.48
C ALA A 14 -63.13 19.75 13.87
N ALA A 15 -61.97 20.21 14.34
CA ALA A 15 -61.49 20.34 15.72
C ALA A 15 -60.98 19.09 16.45
N ALA A 16 -59.69 19.12 16.84
CA ALA A 16 -59.30 19.30 18.24
C ALA A 16 -57.78 19.36 18.38
N CYS A 17 -57.29 20.39 19.06
CA CYS A 17 -55.94 20.43 19.61
C CYS A 17 -55.80 19.32 20.65
N SER A 18 -54.75 18.51 20.53
CA SER A 18 -54.22 17.73 21.64
C SER A 18 -52.71 17.65 21.48
N SER A 19 -52.04 18.44 22.32
CA SER A 19 -50.60 18.41 22.54
C SER A 19 -50.23 17.11 23.23
N THR A 20 -49.96 16.08 22.45
CA THR A 20 -49.22 14.91 22.93
C THR A 20 -47.73 15.21 22.82
N THR A 21 -47.13 15.49 23.98
CA THR A 21 -45.70 15.38 24.22
C THR A 21 -45.22 13.99 23.79
N VAL A 22 -44.46 13.95 22.71
CA VAL A 22 -43.67 12.77 22.34
C VAL A 22 -42.57 12.64 23.40
N PRO A 23 -42.39 11.47 24.03
CA PRO A 23 -41.24 11.25 24.89
C PRO A 23 -39.98 11.35 24.04
N GLU A 24 -39.09 12.28 24.39
CA GLU A 24 -37.72 12.28 23.89
C GLU A 24 -37.13 10.88 24.11
N THR A 25 -36.78 10.24 23.00
CA THR A 25 -35.90 9.08 23.03
C THR A 25 -34.59 9.55 23.67
N PRO A 26 -34.07 8.91 24.73
CA PRO A 26 -32.79 9.31 25.29
C PRO A 26 -31.75 9.23 24.17
N ALA A 27 -31.12 10.37 23.88
CA ALA A 27 -29.91 10.42 23.09
C ALA A 27 -28.95 9.36 23.67
N GLY A 28 -28.56 8.40 22.82
CA GLY A 28 -27.50 7.47 23.16
C GLY A 28 -26.24 8.26 23.56
N PRO A 29 -25.39 7.73 24.44
CA PRO A 29 -24.19 8.42 24.87
C PRO A 29 -23.16 8.45 23.73
N ASP A 30 -23.32 9.41 22.82
CA ASP A 30 -22.28 9.86 21.91
C ASP A 30 -21.58 11.07 22.54
N SER A 31 -20.83 10.79 23.61
CA SER A 31 -19.79 11.65 24.14
C SER A 31 -18.90 10.83 25.08
N GLY A 32 -18.40 9.69 24.60
CA GLY A 32 -17.25 9.06 25.23
C GLY A 32 -16.09 10.04 25.10
N ALA A 33 -15.69 10.68 26.20
CA ALA A 33 -14.51 11.53 26.23
C ALA A 33 -13.35 10.76 25.59
N GLU A 34 -12.87 11.26 24.46
CA GLU A 34 -11.79 10.63 23.70
C GLU A 34 -10.56 10.63 24.59
N VAL A 35 -10.28 9.51 25.26
CA VAL A 35 -9.04 9.34 26.04
C VAL A 35 -7.91 9.51 25.05
N PRO A 36 -7.09 10.57 25.15
CA PRO A 36 -6.01 10.76 24.21
C PRO A 36 -5.04 9.60 24.38
N ALA A 37 -4.82 8.84 23.32
CA ALA A 37 -3.75 7.87 23.35
C ALA A 37 -2.43 8.65 23.29
N THR A 38 -1.63 8.54 24.35
CA THR A 38 -0.40 9.31 24.55
C THR A 38 0.84 8.59 24.02
N ALA A 39 0.69 7.37 23.49
CA ALA A 39 1.79 6.59 22.95
C ALA A 39 2.30 7.21 21.63
N ALA A 40 3.62 7.36 21.52
CA ALA A 40 4.28 7.70 20.27
C ALA A 40 4.12 6.55 19.26
N LEU A 41 3.96 6.88 17.99
CA LEU A 41 3.93 5.92 16.89
C LEU A 41 5.35 5.44 16.54
N GLY A 42 5.44 4.19 16.09
CA GLY A 42 6.61 3.53 15.52
C GLY A 42 6.41 3.12 14.06
N LEU A 43 7.46 2.57 13.43
CA LEU A 43 7.42 2.21 12.00
C LEU A 43 6.30 1.22 11.68
N ASN A 44 6.10 0.23 12.55
CA ASN A 44 5.09 -0.81 12.38
C ASN A 44 3.65 -0.31 12.60
N ASP A 45 3.45 0.87 13.20
CA ASP A 45 2.10 1.45 13.35
C ASP A 45 1.60 2.14 12.08
N VAL A 46 2.51 2.66 11.25
CA VAL A 46 2.18 3.35 9.99
C VAL A 46 2.39 2.49 8.75
N SER A 47 3.17 1.41 8.87
CA SER A 47 3.43 0.42 7.83
C SER A 47 3.26 -0.98 8.41
N VAL A 48 2.11 -1.59 8.12
CA VAL A 48 1.72 -2.89 8.67
C VAL A 48 1.96 -3.97 7.62
N LEU A 49 2.94 -4.85 7.84
CA LEU A 49 3.08 -6.08 7.07
C LEU A 49 2.26 -7.18 7.74
N VAL A 50 1.21 -7.62 7.06
CA VAL A 50 0.21 -8.57 7.57
C VAL A 50 0.72 -10.00 7.34
N PRO A 51 0.78 -10.88 8.36
CA PRO A 51 1.11 -12.29 8.17
C PRO A 51 0.26 -12.93 7.07
N ILE A 52 0.87 -13.79 6.26
CA ILE A 52 0.16 -14.46 5.17
C ILE A 52 -1.00 -15.29 5.76
N PRO A 53 -2.24 -15.09 5.30
CA PRO A 53 -3.35 -15.92 5.74
C PRO A 53 -3.17 -17.37 5.28
N ALA A 54 -3.61 -18.33 6.09
CA ALA A 54 -3.45 -19.76 5.80
C ALA A 54 -4.14 -20.23 4.50
N SER A 55 -5.12 -19.47 4.00
CA SER A 55 -5.76 -19.66 2.70
C SER A 55 -6.45 -18.35 2.29
N PRO A 56 -6.94 -18.23 1.04
CA PRO A 56 -7.80 -17.12 0.65
C PRO A 56 -9.05 -17.01 1.56
N ALA A 57 -9.63 -18.13 2.00
CA ALA A 57 -10.86 -18.10 2.81
C ALA A 57 -10.61 -17.84 4.31
N ALA A 58 -9.37 -17.58 4.73
CA ALA A 58 -9.05 -17.40 6.14
C ALA A 58 -9.82 -16.18 6.73
N PRO A 59 -10.45 -16.34 7.91
CA PRO A 59 -11.20 -15.26 8.54
C PRO A 59 -10.28 -14.08 8.91
N GLY A 60 -10.84 -12.88 8.88
CA GLY A 60 -10.13 -11.63 9.19
C GLY A 60 -9.26 -11.07 8.04
N ALA A 61 -8.86 -11.89 7.07
CA ALA A 61 -8.09 -11.42 5.92
C ALA A 61 -8.93 -10.51 5.02
N LEU A 62 -8.44 -9.28 4.77
CA LEU A 62 -9.11 -8.30 3.91
C LEU A 62 -9.01 -8.73 2.43
N GLY A 63 -10.14 -8.93 1.78
CA GLY A 63 -10.28 -9.19 0.34
C GLY A 63 -10.81 -7.99 -0.44
N PRO A 64 -10.81 -8.04 -1.78
CA PRO A 64 -11.22 -6.91 -2.62
C PRO A 64 -12.69 -6.54 -2.49
N THR A 65 -13.57 -7.53 -2.27
CA THR A 65 -15.03 -7.33 -2.10
C THR A 65 -15.42 -6.99 -0.67
N ASP A 66 -14.47 -6.92 0.27
CA ASP A 66 -14.80 -6.45 1.62
C ASP A 66 -15.25 -4.99 1.52
N ALA A 67 -16.43 -4.72 2.06
CA ALA A 67 -17.06 -3.42 1.98
C ALA A 67 -17.24 -2.82 3.37
N GLY A 68 -16.95 -1.54 3.47
CA GLY A 68 -17.17 -0.74 4.67
C GLY A 68 -17.98 0.51 4.39
N ALA A 69 -17.71 1.58 5.13
CA ALA A 69 -18.48 2.82 5.04
C ALA A 69 -18.41 3.51 3.68
N ARG A 70 -17.40 3.17 2.85
CA ARG A 70 -17.10 3.81 1.56
C ARG A 70 -17.27 2.88 0.35
N GLY A 71 -17.90 1.72 0.53
CA GLY A 71 -18.06 0.70 -0.51
C GLY A 71 -16.97 -0.38 -0.46
N GLU A 72 -16.89 -1.18 -1.52
CA GLU A 72 -15.88 -2.23 -1.68
C GLU A 72 -14.46 -1.64 -1.75
N LEU A 73 -13.46 -2.36 -1.24
CA LEU A 73 -12.06 -1.95 -1.39
C LEU A 73 -11.64 -1.89 -2.86
N LEU A 74 -11.92 -2.91 -3.64
CA LEU A 74 -11.59 -2.94 -5.07
C LEU A 74 -12.71 -3.63 -5.82
N THR A 75 -13.48 -2.89 -6.62
CA THR A 75 -14.53 -3.50 -7.44
C THR A 75 -13.94 -4.34 -8.57
N GLN A 76 -14.67 -5.38 -8.99
CA GLN A 76 -14.30 -6.18 -10.18
C GLN A 76 -14.12 -5.30 -11.43
N ALA A 77 -14.95 -4.26 -11.58
CA ALA A 77 -14.90 -3.37 -12.74
C ALA A 77 -13.58 -2.58 -12.84
N ILE A 78 -12.99 -2.18 -11.71
CA ILE A 78 -11.66 -1.54 -11.66
C ILE A 78 -10.58 -2.59 -11.91
N TYR A 79 -10.69 -3.75 -11.27
CA TYR A 79 -9.74 -4.85 -11.45
C TYR A 79 -9.66 -5.30 -12.92
N ASP A 80 -10.79 -5.40 -13.62
CA ASP A 80 -10.87 -5.82 -15.03
C ASP A 80 -10.21 -4.84 -16.02
N LYS A 81 -9.78 -3.65 -15.56
CA LYS A 81 -8.95 -2.75 -16.35
C LYS A 81 -7.51 -3.26 -16.52
N ILE A 82 -7.03 -4.12 -15.64
CA ILE A 82 -5.68 -4.67 -15.72
C ILE A 82 -5.48 -5.35 -17.09
N PRO A 83 -4.42 -4.99 -17.84
CA PRO A 83 -4.15 -5.62 -19.14
C PRO A 83 -4.05 -7.13 -18.99
N LYS A 84 -4.81 -7.86 -19.79
CA LYS A 84 -4.73 -9.32 -19.84
C LYS A 84 -3.48 -9.71 -20.62
N PHE A 85 -2.63 -10.53 -20.03
CA PHE A 85 -1.55 -11.16 -20.78
C PHE A 85 -2.14 -12.12 -21.83
N GLY A 86 -1.49 -12.22 -22.99
CA GLY A 86 -1.83 -13.21 -24.02
C GLY A 86 -1.66 -14.66 -23.55
N VAL A 87 -1.16 -14.87 -22.33
CA VAL A 87 -1.14 -16.14 -21.62
C VAL A 87 -2.05 -16.00 -20.42
N LYS A 88 -3.13 -16.80 -20.34
CA LYS A 88 -3.90 -16.92 -19.10
C LYS A 88 -2.98 -17.56 -18.06
N PRO A 89 -2.64 -16.89 -16.96
CA PRO A 89 -2.08 -17.59 -15.82
C PRO A 89 -3.06 -18.70 -15.41
N ALA A 90 -2.60 -19.95 -15.28
CA ALA A 90 -3.46 -21.02 -14.78
C ALA A 90 -3.96 -20.73 -13.34
N GLN A 91 -3.28 -19.84 -12.60
CA GLN A 91 -3.58 -19.47 -11.21
C GLN A 91 -3.29 -18.00 -10.84
N GLY A 92 -2.81 -17.19 -11.79
CA GLY A 92 -2.30 -15.84 -11.52
C GLY A 92 -3.37 -14.76 -11.50
N LEU A 93 -3.25 -13.88 -10.51
CA LEU A 93 -4.07 -12.70 -10.26
C LEU A 93 -5.55 -12.90 -9.94
N ASP A 94 -6.09 -14.12 -9.90
CA ASP A 94 -7.51 -14.36 -9.62
C ASP A 94 -8.04 -13.42 -8.51
N TYR A 95 -9.00 -12.57 -8.91
CA TYR A 95 -9.56 -11.52 -8.08
C TYR A 95 -10.05 -12.08 -6.74
N ALA A 96 -10.68 -13.26 -6.74
CA ALA A 96 -11.21 -13.89 -5.52
C ALA A 96 -10.11 -14.28 -4.51
N ARG A 97 -8.85 -14.39 -4.94
CA ARG A 97 -7.70 -14.83 -4.13
C ARG A 97 -6.87 -13.67 -3.59
N MET A 98 -7.15 -12.44 -4.01
CA MET A 98 -6.43 -11.25 -3.56
C MET A 98 -6.69 -10.99 -2.07
N ARG A 99 -5.63 -10.92 -1.27
CA ARG A 99 -5.73 -10.50 0.14
C ARG A 99 -4.76 -9.37 0.42
N ALA A 100 -5.17 -8.44 1.29
CA ALA A 100 -4.30 -7.41 1.81
C ALA A 100 -3.18 -8.05 2.62
N VAL A 101 -1.95 -7.87 2.16
CA VAL A 101 -0.73 -8.36 2.83
C VAL A 101 0.10 -7.23 3.40
N ALA A 102 -0.16 -5.99 2.98
CA ALA A 102 0.43 -4.83 3.61
C ALA A 102 -0.49 -3.62 3.56
N ILE A 103 -0.46 -2.79 4.59
CA ILE A 103 -1.25 -1.57 4.71
C ILE A 103 -0.32 -0.44 5.16
N ARG A 104 -0.47 0.75 4.57
CA ARG A 104 0.28 1.93 4.94
C ARG A 104 -0.63 3.13 5.16
N PHE A 105 -0.32 3.92 6.18
CA PHE A 105 -1.04 5.12 6.57
C PHE A 105 -0.14 6.33 6.35
N ASP A 106 -0.28 6.99 5.19
CA ASP A 106 0.60 8.08 4.81
C ASP A 106 -0.06 9.42 5.11
N GLY A 107 0.51 10.14 6.07
CA GLY A 107 0.10 11.52 6.35
C GLY A 107 0.53 12.50 5.27
N CYS A 108 1.53 12.17 4.47
CA CYS A 108 1.93 12.98 3.34
C CYS A 108 2.54 12.13 2.23
N PHE A 109 1.75 11.88 1.19
CA PHE A 109 2.24 11.29 -0.04
C PHE A 109 2.54 12.40 -1.05
N PRO A 110 3.80 12.62 -1.42
CA PRO A 110 4.15 13.62 -2.43
C PRO A 110 3.56 13.26 -3.80
N GLY A 111 2.60 14.06 -4.27
CA GLY A 111 1.96 13.97 -5.57
C GLY A 111 2.08 15.27 -6.38
N LYS A 112 1.50 15.30 -7.59
CA LYS A 112 1.59 16.44 -8.52
C LYS A 112 0.99 17.74 -7.96
N SER A 113 -0.03 17.63 -7.11
CA SER A 113 -0.70 18.75 -6.43
C SER A 113 -0.14 19.06 -5.03
N GLY A 114 0.97 18.44 -4.65
CA GLY A 114 1.57 18.55 -3.32
C GLY A 114 1.32 17.33 -2.46
N CYS A 115 1.09 17.55 -1.17
CA CYS A 115 0.94 16.50 -0.18
C CYS A 115 -0.49 15.90 -0.23
N GLU A 116 -0.60 14.59 -0.46
CA GLU A 116 -1.87 13.87 -0.40
C GLU A 116 -1.89 12.89 0.78
N GLU A 117 -2.89 13.01 1.64
CA GLU A 117 -3.11 12.08 2.75
C GLU A 117 -3.85 10.85 2.24
N GLN A 118 -3.32 9.67 2.53
CA GLN A 118 -3.88 8.45 1.96
C GLN A 118 -3.59 7.20 2.77
N ILE A 119 -4.42 6.19 2.54
CA ILE A 119 -4.15 4.81 2.95
C ILE A 119 -3.79 4.02 1.69
N ARG A 120 -2.70 3.27 1.76
CA ARG A 120 -2.28 2.34 0.70
C ARG A 120 -2.43 0.90 1.14
N ILE A 121 -2.98 0.07 0.28
CA ILE A 121 -3.14 -1.36 0.53
C ILE A 121 -2.43 -2.14 -0.57
N VAL A 122 -1.55 -3.05 -0.19
CA VAL A 122 -0.94 -4.03 -1.10
C VAL A 122 -1.75 -5.32 -1.03
N MET A 123 -2.31 -5.73 -2.16
CA MET A 123 -2.99 -7.01 -2.30
C MET A 123 -2.14 -8.01 -3.08
N GLN A 124 -1.99 -9.23 -2.56
CA GLN A 124 -1.35 -10.35 -3.26
C GLN A 124 -2.32 -11.52 -3.41
N PRO A 125 -2.24 -12.31 -4.51
CA PRO A 125 -2.98 -13.55 -4.61
C PRO A 125 -2.42 -14.57 -3.63
N ILE A 126 -3.28 -15.12 -2.79
CA ILE A 126 -2.93 -16.16 -1.83
C ILE A 126 -3.21 -17.54 -2.44
N THR A 127 -2.30 -18.47 -2.26
CA THR A 127 -2.47 -19.87 -2.66
C THR A 127 -3.28 -20.66 -1.62
N ASP A 128 -3.84 -21.81 -2.00
CA ASP A 128 -4.66 -22.60 -1.08
C ASP A 128 -3.82 -23.20 0.07
N ASP A 129 -2.49 -23.26 -0.11
CA ASP A 129 -1.49 -23.65 0.90
C ASP A 129 -0.87 -22.45 1.65
N GLY A 130 -1.48 -21.26 1.56
CA GLY A 130 -1.09 -20.11 2.39
C GLY A 130 0.25 -19.49 1.99
N LYS A 131 0.56 -19.44 0.69
CA LYS A 131 1.70 -18.70 0.11
C LYS A 131 1.21 -17.55 -0.75
N THR A 132 2.13 -16.67 -1.13
CA THR A 132 1.82 -15.61 -2.10
C THR A 132 2.32 -15.96 -3.49
N LEU A 133 1.55 -15.57 -4.50
CA LEU A 133 2.08 -15.48 -5.85
C LEU A 133 2.86 -14.18 -6.00
N ASP A 134 3.88 -14.20 -6.86
CA ASP A 134 4.66 -13.01 -7.17
C ASP A 134 3.92 -12.08 -8.15
N SER A 135 2.70 -11.67 -7.80
CA SER A 135 2.00 -10.51 -8.38
C SER A 135 1.30 -9.71 -7.28
N ALA A 136 1.16 -8.40 -7.42
CA ALA A 136 0.43 -7.57 -6.46
C ALA A 136 -0.27 -6.39 -7.11
N LEU A 137 -1.26 -5.86 -6.39
CA LEU A 137 -1.90 -4.59 -6.66
C LEU A 137 -1.59 -3.64 -5.51
N HIS A 138 -1.31 -2.38 -5.80
CA HIS A 138 -1.31 -1.32 -4.79
C HIS A 138 -2.55 -0.48 -5.00
N LEU A 139 -3.37 -0.36 -3.97
CA LEU A 139 -4.61 0.41 -3.96
C LEU A 139 -4.40 1.67 -3.12
N PHE A 140 -4.89 2.80 -3.61
CA PHE A 140 -4.69 4.11 -3.00
C PHE A 140 -6.05 4.74 -2.70
N TYR A 141 -6.26 5.10 -1.44
CA TYR A 141 -7.48 5.72 -0.96
C TYR A 141 -7.16 7.07 -0.35
N ARG A 142 -7.72 8.14 -0.90
CA ARG A 142 -7.50 9.49 -0.40
C ARG A 142 -8.27 9.73 0.89
N LEU A 143 -7.63 10.36 1.86
CA LEU A 143 -8.25 10.90 3.06
C LEU A 143 -8.54 12.38 2.86
N THR A 144 -9.56 12.90 3.54
CA THR A 144 -9.68 14.36 3.64
C THR A 144 -8.74 14.90 4.73
N PRO A 145 -8.32 16.18 4.65
CA PRO A 145 -7.46 16.80 5.68
C PRO A 145 -7.98 16.68 7.11
N ASP A 146 -9.30 16.74 7.28
CA ASP A 146 -9.94 16.65 8.60
C ASP A 146 -9.95 15.22 9.16
N GLU A 147 -9.72 14.20 8.33
CA GLU A 147 -9.68 12.81 8.79
C GLU A 147 -8.35 12.44 9.44
N LEU A 148 -7.26 13.05 9.00
CA LEU A 148 -5.92 12.65 9.44
C LEU A 148 -5.72 12.74 10.97
N PRO A 149 -6.15 13.81 11.68
CA PRO A 149 -6.01 13.84 13.14
C PRO A 149 -6.71 12.66 13.82
N SER A 150 -7.91 12.31 13.34
CA SER A 150 -8.68 11.19 13.89
C SER A 150 -8.03 9.83 13.58
N LEU A 151 -7.45 9.66 12.38
CA LEU A 151 -6.67 8.48 12.02
C LEU A 151 -5.47 8.30 12.96
N VAL A 152 -4.71 9.37 13.25
CA VAL A 152 -3.57 9.30 14.16
C VAL A 152 -4.00 8.86 15.56
N GLN A 153 -5.12 9.38 16.08
CA GLN A 153 -5.65 8.95 17.37
C GLN A 153 -6.11 7.49 17.35
N GLU A 154 -6.69 7.01 16.24
CA GLU A 154 -7.05 5.60 16.05
C GLU A 154 -5.81 4.69 16.03
N LEU A 155 -4.74 5.06 15.32
CA LEU A 155 -3.48 4.30 15.30
C LEU A 155 -2.86 4.20 16.69
N ARG A 156 -2.82 5.30 17.45
CA ARG A 156 -2.32 5.30 18.84
C ARG A 156 -3.18 4.45 19.77
N ARG A 157 -4.50 4.45 19.59
CA ARG A 157 -5.40 3.55 20.33
C ARG A 157 -5.13 2.09 20.00
N MET A 158 -4.96 1.76 18.71
CA MET A 158 -4.62 0.42 18.26
C MET A 158 -3.29 -0.07 18.82
N ARG A 159 -2.30 0.81 19.00
CA ARG A 159 -1.04 0.45 19.67
C ARG A 159 -1.24 -0.11 21.07
N THR A 160 -2.28 0.31 21.80
CA THR A 160 -2.59 -0.26 23.14
C THR A 160 -3.09 -1.71 23.07
N LEU A 161 -3.57 -2.15 21.90
CA LEU A 161 -3.95 -3.53 21.61
C LEU A 161 -2.77 -4.40 21.18
N ALA A 162 -1.57 -3.82 21.05
CA ALA A 162 -0.37 -4.45 20.51
C ALA A 162 0.81 -4.39 21.48
N PRO A 163 0.71 -4.96 22.70
CA PRO A 163 1.82 -4.99 23.66
C PRO A 163 3.08 -5.71 23.14
N GLU A 164 2.94 -6.52 22.09
CA GLU A 164 4.04 -7.22 21.41
C GLU A 164 4.87 -6.28 20.52
N VAL A 165 4.29 -5.16 20.07
CA VAL A 165 4.96 -4.16 19.25
C VAL A 165 5.84 -3.30 20.14
N LYS A 166 7.15 -3.44 19.95
CA LYS A 166 8.17 -2.58 20.55
C LYS A 166 8.61 -1.54 19.54
N ASP A 167 9.27 -0.49 20.00
CA ASP A 167 10.01 0.42 19.11
C ASP A 167 11.18 -0.36 18.49
N ALA A 168 10.93 -0.87 17.29
CA ALA A 168 11.72 -1.86 16.58
C ALA A 168 11.76 -1.50 15.09
N PRO A 169 12.72 -2.04 14.32
CA PRO A 169 12.74 -1.86 12.88
C PRO A 169 11.46 -2.43 12.25
N LEU A 170 11.14 -1.96 11.04
CA LEU A 170 9.98 -2.42 10.29
C LEU A 170 10.10 -3.92 9.99
N ASP A 171 9.07 -4.70 10.33
CA ASP A 171 9.03 -6.15 10.14
C ASP A 171 7.57 -6.65 9.94
N VAL A 172 7.36 -7.96 9.87
CA VAL A 172 6.03 -8.57 10.03
C VAL A 172 5.43 -8.10 11.35
N HIS A 173 4.20 -7.60 11.32
CA HIS A 173 3.61 -6.91 12.46
C HIS A 173 3.44 -7.86 13.66
N ALA A 174 4.19 -7.60 14.75
CA ALA A 174 4.33 -8.53 15.88
C ALA A 174 2.99 -8.90 16.53
N ALA A 175 2.07 -7.95 16.70
CA ALA A 175 0.75 -8.24 17.26
C ALA A 175 -0.11 -9.10 16.33
N LEU A 176 0.01 -8.94 15.00
CA LEU A 176 -0.72 -9.79 14.06
C LEU A 176 -0.15 -11.20 14.05
N ALA A 177 1.17 -11.34 14.14
CA ALA A 177 1.83 -12.64 14.23
C ALA A 177 1.46 -13.38 15.53
N ALA A 178 1.34 -12.67 16.65
CA ALA A 178 1.03 -13.26 17.95
C ALA A 178 -0.46 -13.53 18.16
N GLN A 179 -1.32 -12.58 17.79
CA GLN A 179 -2.76 -12.62 18.08
C GLN A 179 -3.58 -13.21 16.93
N GLY A 180 -3.01 -13.31 15.73
CA GLY A 180 -3.72 -13.64 14.50
C GLY A 180 -4.61 -12.51 13.99
N LEU A 181 -5.17 -12.70 12.78
CA LEU A 181 -6.03 -11.70 12.13
C LEU A 181 -7.37 -11.47 12.85
N GLU A 182 -7.82 -12.45 13.64
CA GLU A 182 -9.04 -12.35 14.44
C GLU A 182 -8.79 -11.85 15.88
N GLY A 183 -7.52 -11.60 16.22
CA GLY A 183 -7.10 -10.98 17.47
C GLY A 183 -7.57 -9.54 17.60
N ALA A 184 -7.36 -8.94 18.78
CA ALA A 184 -7.83 -7.59 19.08
C ALA A 184 -7.25 -6.55 18.12
N TYR A 185 -5.94 -6.59 17.88
CA TYR A 185 -5.29 -5.69 16.91
C TYR A 185 -5.78 -5.96 15.47
N GLY A 186 -5.90 -7.22 15.06
CA GLY A 186 -6.33 -7.60 13.71
C GLY A 186 -7.75 -7.13 13.37
N LYS A 187 -8.69 -7.29 14.30
CA LYS A 187 -10.06 -6.75 14.18
C LYS A 187 -10.06 -5.23 14.09
N ALA A 188 -9.32 -4.55 14.96
CA ALA A 188 -9.24 -3.09 14.95
C ALA A 188 -8.64 -2.55 13.64
N LEU A 189 -7.61 -3.22 13.10
CA LEU A 189 -7.02 -2.88 11.81
C LEU A 189 -8.03 -3.05 10.66
N ARG A 190 -8.76 -4.18 10.65
CA ARG A 190 -9.82 -4.44 9.66
C ARG A 190 -10.89 -3.35 9.71
N ASP A 191 -11.38 -3.04 10.91
CA ASP A 191 -12.42 -2.03 11.10
C ASP A 191 -11.95 -0.64 10.69
N LEU A 192 -10.71 -0.26 11.03
CA LEU A 192 -10.10 1.00 10.61
C LEU A 192 -10.04 1.10 9.07
N VAL A 193 -9.56 0.05 8.40
CA VAL A 193 -9.49 0.03 6.94
C VAL A 193 -10.88 0.16 6.32
N LEU A 194 -11.86 -0.64 6.75
CA LEU A 194 -13.21 -0.59 6.19
C LEU A 194 -13.96 0.71 6.53
N LYS A 195 -13.62 1.36 7.63
CA LYS A 195 -14.14 2.70 7.96
C LYS A 195 -13.62 3.77 6.99
N ARG A 196 -12.37 3.67 6.53
CA ARG A 196 -11.65 4.74 5.82
C ARG A 196 -11.44 4.50 4.34
N CYS A 197 -11.55 3.27 3.87
CA CYS A 197 -11.24 2.87 2.50
C CYS A 197 -12.47 2.26 1.82
N GLY A 198 -12.67 2.63 0.56
CA GLY A 198 -13.62 1.98 -0.33
C GLY A 198 -13.72 2.72 -1.66
N GLU A 199 -14.61 2.25 -2.52
CA GLU A 199 -14.84 2.81 -3.85
C GLU A 199 -15.03 4.33 -3.86
N GLN A 200 -15.68 4.92 -2.86
CA GLN A 200 -15.96 6.36 -2.83
C GLN A 200 -14.71 7.24 -2.76
N ASN A 201 -13.63 6.77 -2.15
CA ASN A 201 -12.38 7.52 -2.01
C ASN A 201 -11.17 6.83 -2.66
N PHE A 202 -11.40 5.78 -3.43
CA PHE A 202 -10.38 5.15 -4.26
C PHE A 202 -9.92 6.09 -5.38
N VAL A 203 -8.61 6.32 -5.48
CA VAL A 203 -8.01 7.30 -6.42
C VAL A 203 -7.00 6.70 -7.39
N ARG A 204 -6.39 5.55 -7.07
CA ARG A 204 -5.40 4.91 -7.93
C ARG A 204 -5.28 3.42 -7.65
N MET A 205 -4.98 2.65 -8.69
CA MET A 205 -4.42 1.30 -8.56
C MET A 205 -3.16 1.19 -9.41
N THR A 206 -2.09 0.65 -8.84
CA THR A 206 -0.96 0.15 -9.63
C THR A 206 -0.91 -1.37 -9.58
N PHE A 207 -0.33 -1.97 -10.60
CA PHE A 207 -0.15 -3.40 -10.70
C PHE A 207 1.30 -3.74 -10.94
N PHE A 208 1.73 -4.84 -10.31
CA PHE A 208 2.99 -5.52 -10.50
C PHE A 208 2.67 -6.98 -10.80
N LEU A 209 2.96 -7.43 -12.01
CA LEU A 209 2.48 -8.72 -12.49
C LEU A 209 3.64 -9.53 -13.06
N ARG A 210 3.85 -10.74 -12.52
CA ARG A 210 4.83 -11.68 -13.09
C ARG A 210 4.16 -12.55 -14.14
N ALA A 211 4.69 -12.56 -15.35
CA ALA A 211 4.06 -13.24 -16.48
C ALA A 211 4.32 -14.76 -16.46
N PRO A 212 3.28 -15.61 -16.48
CA PRO A 212 3.46 -17.04 -16.71
C PRO A 212 3.58 -17.35 -18.21
N PRO A 213 4.26 -18.43 -18.62
CA PRO A 213 5.12 -19.33 -17.85
C PRO A 213 6.56 -18.83 -17.72
N ARG A 214 6.87 -17.63 -18.24
CA ARG A 214 8.22 -17.09 -18.29
C ARG A 214 8.67 -16.71 -16.89
N GLN A 215 9.52 -17.53 -16.29
CA GLN A 215 10.18 -17.18 -15.04
C GLN A 215 10.91 -15.84 -15.28
N GLU A 216 10.75 -14.90 -14.35
CA GLU A 216 11.49 -13.63 -14.28
C GLU A 216 11.15 -12.55 -15.33
N GLU A 217 9.90 -12.46 -15.79
CA GLU A 217 9.36 -11.30 -16.55
C GLU A 217 8.26 -10.62 -15.73
N TRP A 218 8.40 -9.31 -15.46
CA TRP A 218 7.42 -8.52 -14.70
C TRP A 218 6.92 -7.32 -15.47
N PHE A 219 5.65 -7.00 -15.27
CA PHE A 219 4.96 -5.87 -15.85
C PHE A 219 4.44 -4.94 -14.76
N PHE A 220 4.78 -3.67 -14.91
CA PHE A 220 4.37 -2.58 -14.06
C PHE A 220 3.43 -1.66 -14.83
N GLY A 221 2.42 -1.17 -14.15
CA GLY A 221 1.50 -0.20 -14.71
C GLY A 221 0.49 0.23 -13.66
N GLY A 222 -0.50 1.00 -14.08
CA GLY A 222 -1.55 1.44 -13.19
C GLY A 222 -2.56 2.35 -13.85
N PHE A 223 -3.51 2.78 -13.04
CA PHE A 223 -4.58 3.67 -13.42
C PHE A 223 -4.82 4.71 -12.33
N ASP A 224 -4.96 5.96 -12.75
CA ASP A 224 -5.46 7.07 -11.95
C ASP A 224 -6.97 7.21 -12.15
N ARG A 225 -7.69 7.52 -11.09
CA ARG A 225 -9.08 7.95 -11.17
C ARG A 225 -9.12 9.47 -11.31
N ASP A 226 -9.67 9.95 -12.41
CA ASP A 226 -9.89 11.37 -12.62
C ASP A 226 -10.87 11.91 -11.56
N PRO A 227 -10.49 12.93 -10.78
CA PRO A 227 -11.36 13.47 -9.73
C PRO A 227 -12.58 14.22 -10.28
N ALA A 228 -12.57 14.68 -11.54
CA ALA A 228 -13.65 15.45 -12.14
C ALA A 228 -14.79 14.57 -12.67
N ASP A 229 -14.49 13.42 -13.27
CA ASP A 229 -15.50 12.54 -13.87
C ASP A 229 -15.44 11.08 -13.42
N GLY A 230 -14.51 10.73 -12.53
CA GLY A 230 -14.36 9.40 -11.97
C GLY A 230 -13.79 8.37 -12.94
N LYS A 231 -13.38 8.77 -14.17
CA LYS A 231 -12.85 7.82 -15.16
C LYS A 231 -11.46 7.33 -14.77
N MET A 232 -11.23 6.05 -14.98
CA MET A 232 -9.89 5.46 -14.87
C MET A 232 -9.07 5.80 -16.12
N THR A 233 -7.93 6.44 -15.94
CA THR A 233 -6.96 6.77 -16.99
C THR A 233 -5.64 6.07 -16.70
N GLN A 234 -4.88 5.73 -17.75
CA GLN A 234 -3.58 5.08 -17.57
C GLN A 234 -2.61 5.98 -16.81
N LEU A 235 -1.95 5.40 -15.81
CA LEU A 235 -0.92 6.08 -15.02
C LEU A 235 0.23 6.52 -15.93
N ASP A 236 0.66 7.76 -15.73
CA ASP A 236 1.85 8.34 -16.36
C ASP A 236 3.08 8.06 -15.48
N ILE A 237 3.88 7.07 -15.85
CA ILE A 237 5.05 6.63 -15.07
C ILE A 237 6.26 7.49 -15.46
N VAL A 238 6.93 8.10 -14.47
CA VAL A 238 8.08 8.98 -14.74
C VAL A 238 9.20 8.23 -15.47
N GLY A 239 9.70 8.84 -16.55
CA GLY A 239 10.73 8.24 -17.42
C GLY A 239 10.21 7.16 -18.38
N VAL A 240 8.92 6.79 -18.30
CA VAL A 240 8.28 5.74 -19.11
C VAL A 240 7.10 6.29 -19.93
N GLY A 241 6.30 7.19 -19.37
CA GLY A 241 5.08 7.74 -19.96
C GLY A 241 3.81 6.94 -19.63
N LYS A 242 2.74 7.17 -20.40
CA LYS A 242 1.45 6.45 -20.32
C LYS A 242 1.52 5.08 -21.00
N GLN A 243 2.41 4.22 -20.54
CA GLN A 243 2.57 2.84 -21.00
C GLN A 243 3.03 1.95 -19.84
N ASN A 244 2.94 0.63 -20.03
CA ASN A 244 3.47 -0.30 -19.05
C ASN A 244 5.01 -0.32 -19.11
N GLN A 245 5.64 -0.54 -17.97
CA GLN A 245 7.07 -0.82 -17.88
C GLN A 245 7.27 -2.31 -17.66
N ARG A 246 8.19 -2.91 -18.40
CA ARG A 246 8.59 -4.31 -18.23
C ARG A 246 9.98 -4.41 -17.62
N VAL A 247 10.16 -5.41 -16.76
CA VAL A 247 11.46 -5.87 -16.28
C VAL A 247 11.66 -7.31 -16.72
N ASP A 248 12.71 -7.57 -17.47
CA ASP A 248 13.17 -8.91 -17.80
C ASP A 248 14.42 -9.24 -16.98
N ARG A 249 14.47 -10.43 -16.39
CA ARG A 249 15.67 -10.89 -15.68
C ARG A 249 16.04 -12.31 -16.13
N PRO A 250 16.89 -12.46 -17.16
CA PRO A 250 17.41 -13.77 -17.51
C PRO A 250 18.17 -14.36 -16.32
N ILE A 251 17.93 -15.65 -16.02
CA ILE A 251 18.67 -16.37 -15.00
C ILE A 251 20.09 -16.58 -15.50
N THR A 252 21.05 -15.96 -14.83
CA THR A 252 22.48 -16.11 -15.12
C THR A 252 23.14 -17.03 -14.09
N PRO A 253 24.15 -17.84 -14.46
CA PRO A 253 24.90 -18.67 -13.50
C PRO A 253 25.60 -17.84 -12.41
N GLU A 254 26.03 -16.62 -12.77
CA GLU A 254 26.70 -15.69 -11.87
C GLU A 254 26.05 -14.31 -11.95
N GLY A 255 26.04 -13.60 -10.81
CA GLY A 255 25.58 -12.22 -10.73
C GLY A 255 24.08 -12.05 -10.97
N TYR A 256 23.72 -10.93 -11.60
CA TYR A 256 22.36 -10.57 -11.95
C TYR A 256 22.31 -9.76 -13.24
N THR A 257 21.16 -9.77 -13.90
CA THR A 257 20.84 -8.96 -15.08
C THR A 257 19.38 -8.54 -14.99
N TYR A 258 19.12 -7.24 -14.97
CA TYR A 258 17.80 -6.67 -15.18
C TYR A 258 17.81 -5.88 -16.48
N THR A 259 16.76 -6.02 -17.27
CA THR A 259 16.53 -5.21 -18.47
C THR A 259 15.19 -4.50 -18.34
N PHE A 260 15.19 -3.18 -18.50
CA PHE A 260 13.99 -2.36 -18.41
C PHE A 260 13.49 -2.01 -19.81
N THR A 261 12.19 -2.17 -20.04
CA THR A 261 11.54 -1.79 -21.31
C THR A 261 10.27 -0.98 -21.04
N PRO A 262 10.25 0.34 -21.35
CA PRO A 262 11.40 1.18 -21.66
C PRO A 262 12.32 1.37 -20.45
N SER A 263 13.61 1.66 -20.72
CA SER A 263 14.55 2.03 -19.66
C SER A 263 14.45 3.53 -19.34
N PRO A 264 14.08 3.91 -18.11
CA PRO A 264 13.93 5.31 -17.72
C PRO A 264 15.31 5.92 -17.46
N LYS A 265 15.53 7.12 -18.00
CA LYS A 265 16.74 7.94 -17.76
C LYS A 265 16.51 9.07 -16.77
N THR A 266 15.28 9.23 -16.31
CA THR A 266 14.85 10.25 -15.38
C THR A 266 13.98 9.63 -14.29
N PRO A 267 14.06 10.13 -13.04
CA PRO A 267 14.98 11.17 -12.60
C PRO A 267 16.45 10.69 -12.45
N GLU A 268 16.68 9.38 -12.43
CA GLU A 268 18.00 8.77 -12.26
C GLU A 268 18.28 7.76 -13.38
N ASP A 269 19.50 7.80 -13.92
CA ASP A 269 20.01 6.74 -14.80
C ASP A 269 20.87 5.77 -13.98
N ILE A 270 20.35 4.56 -13.77
CA ILE A 270 21.02 3.49 -13.02
C ILE A 270 21.43 2.31 -13.90
N ASP A 271 21.36 2.45 -15.23
CA ASP A 271 21.58 1.33 -16.17
C ASP A 271 22.91 0.62 -15.98
N VAL A 272 23.94 1.38 -15.62
CA VAL A 272 25.29 0.85 -15.36
C VAL A 272 25.33 -0.18 -14.22
N LEU A 273 24.34 -0.14 -13.32
CA LEU A 273 24.20 -1.09 -12.22
C LEU A 273 23.10 -2.13 -12.46
N LEU A 274 22.39 -2.13 -13.59
CA LEU A 274 21.31 -3.10 -13.81
C LEU A 274 21.84 -4.51 -14.12
N THR A 275 23.12 -4.64 -14.49
CA THR A 275 23.76 -5.93 -14.69
C THR A 275 25.11 -6.00 -13.98
N SER A 276 25.46 -7.19 -13.51
CA SER A 276 26.78 -7.43 -12.92
C SER A 276 27.92 -7.23 -13.92
N GLU A 277 27.69 -7.50 -15.20
CA GLU A 277 28.68 -7.29 -16.27
C GLU A 277 28.93 -5.80 -16.52
N ALA A 278 27.87 -5.01 -16.71
CA ALA A 278 27.97 -3.56 -16.91
C ALA A 278 28.63 -2.88 -15.70
N ALA A 279 28.25 -3.28 -14.48
CA ALA A 279 28.83 -2.72 -13.28
C ALA A 279 30.34 -3.03 -13.18
N LYS A 280 30.78 -4.24 -13.55
CA LYS A 280 32.21 -4.62 -13.56
C LYS A 280 33.01 -3.85 -14.62
N ALA A 281 32.42 -3.61 -15.79
CA ALA A 281 33.05 -2.88 -16.88
C ALA A 281 33.12 -1.36 -16.64
N ALA A 282 32.27 -0.83 -15.76
CA ALA A 282 32.17 0.59 -15.50
C ALA A 282 33.33 1.16 -14.66
N THR A 283 33.66 2.43 -14.91
CA THR A 283 34.65 3.15 -14.09
C THR A 283 34.15 3.28 -12.64
N PRO A 284 35.05 3.43 -11.66
CA PRO A 284 34.66 3.68 -10.28
C PRO A 284 33.70 4.87 -10.13
N GLU A 285 33.93 5.93 -10.90
CA GLU A 285 33.12 7.16 -10.88
C GLU A 285 31.70 6.90 -11.39
N ALA A 286 31.56 6.15 -12.49
CA ALA A 286 30.25 5.80 -13.04
C ALA A 286 29.45 4.91 -12.07
N ARG A 287 30.12 3.93 -11.44
CA ARG A 287 29.50 3.10 -10.39
C ARG A 287 29.04 3.93 -9.21
N GLN A 288 29.89 4.84 -8.72
CA GLN A 288 29.57 5.68 -7.58
C GLN A 288 28.44 6.66 -7.90
N ALA A 289 28.40 7.22 -9.12
CA ALA A 289 27.32 8.10 -9.56
C ALA A 289 25.96 7.38 -9.60
N ALA A 290 25.91 6.17 -10.17
CA ALA A 290 24.68 5.37 -10.19
C ALA A 290 24.27 4.88 -8.80
N LEU A 291 25.23 4.53 -7.93
CA LEU A 291 24.95 4.22 -6.53
C LEU A 291 24.39 5.44 -5.78
N ALA A 292 24.87 6.65 -6.07
CA ALA A 292 24.28 7.87 -5.54
C ALA A 292 22.85 8.09 -6.05
N GLY A 293 22.57 7.76 -7.31
CA GLY A 293 21.21 7.74 -7.85
C GLY A 293 20.28 6.77 -7.10
N LEU A 294 20.76 5.56 -6.78
CA LEU A 294 20.01 4.62 -5.93
C LEU A 294 19.74 5.19 -4.53
N MET A 295 20.65 5.98 -3.94
CA MET A 295 20.40 6.61 -2.64
C MET A 295 19.25 7.63 -2.74
N ARG A 296 19.21 8.43 -3.81
CA ARG A 296 18.10 9.34 -4.06
C ARG A 296 16.79 8.60 -4.33
N ILE A 297 16.83 7.50 -5.10
CA ILE A 297 15.67 6.62 -5.30
C ILE A 297 15.17 6.04 -3.98
N GLU A 298 16.02 5.71 -3.01
CA GLU A 298 15.54 5.15 -1.74
C GLU A 298 15.21 6.22 -0.69
N ASN A 299 15.50 7.49 -0.96
CA ASN A 299 15.29 8.59 -0.02
C ASN A 299 13.94 9.32 -0.26
N PRO A 300 12.97 9.22 0.67
CA PRO A 300 11.67 9.88 0.52
C PRO A 300 11.73 11.41 0.54
N GLY A 301 12.80 12.00 1.07
CA GLY A 301 13.03 13.44 1.03
C GLY A 301 13.59 13.94 -0.32
N LYS A 302 13.91 13.03 -1.24
CA LYS A 302 14.39 13.35 -2.59
C LYS A 302 13.34 13.09 -3.65
N TYR A 303 12.73 11.91 -3.61
CA TYR A 303 11.67 11.54 -4.54
C TYR A 303 10.50 10.87 -3.81
N GLY A 304 9.30 11.31 -4.16
CA GLY A 304 8.06 10.57 -3.97
C GLY A 304 7.92 9.38 -4.93
N PRO A 305 7.04 8.41 -4.63
CA PRO A 305 6.79 7.30 -5.55
C PRO A 305 6.27 7.74 -6.93
N ASP A 306 5.55 8.87 -6.99
CA ASP A 306 5.04 9.48 -8.23
C ASP A 306 6.10 10.19 -9.06
N GLN A 307 7.32 10.32 -8.52
CA GLN A 307 8.45 10.96 -9.19
C GLN A 307 9.44 9.92 -9.75
N LEU A 308 9.11 8.63 -9.68
CA LEU A 308 10.01 7.54 -10.01
C LEU A 308 9.42 6.60 -11.06
N SER A 309 10.32 5.88 -11.74
CA SER A 309 9.92 4.69 -12.47
C SER A 309 9.63 3.54 -11.51
N CYS A 310 8.67 2.69 -11.86
CA CYS A 310 8.33 1.54 -11.04
C CYS A 310 9.51 0.56 -10.94
N ALA A 311 10.14 0.21 -12.06
CA ALA A 311 11.26 -0.72 -12.09
C ALA A 311 12.46 -0.23 -11.26
N GLY A 312 12.85 1.04 -11.42
CA GLY A 312 13.97 1.63 -10.68
C GLY A 312 13.75 1.56 -9.17
N CYS A 313 12.55 1.90 -8.71
CA CYS A 313 12.19 1.79 -7.30
C CYS A 313 12.23 0.33 -6.79
N HIS A 314 11.77 -0.62 -7.59
CA HIS A 314 11.60 -2.01 -7.17
C HIS A 314 12.91 -2.83 -7.18
N VAL A 315 13.91 -2.47 -8.00
CA VAL A 315 15.23 -3.14 -7.98
C VAL A 315 16.21 -2.53 -6.97
N ALA A 316 15.95 -1.30 -6.51
CA ALA A 316 16.97 -0.45 -5.89
C ALA A 316 17.67 -1.11 -4.70
N THR A 317 16.92 -1.75 -3.80
CA THR A 317 17.47 -2.36 -2.59
C THR A 317 18.44 -3.50 -2.91
N PHE A 318 18.05 -4.42 -3.80
CA PHE A 318 18.93 -5.51 -4.19
C PHE A 318 20.16 -5.00 -4.94
N VAL A 319 19.97 -4.12 -5.95
CA VAL A 319 21.05 -3.61 -6.79
C VAL A 319 22.06 -2.81 -5.96
N ARG A 320 21.60 -1.98 -5.02
CA ARG A 320 22.44 -1.27 -4.04
C ARG A 320 23.31 -2.24 -3.26
N GLU A 321 22.72 -3.28 -2.67
CA GLU A 321 23.44 -4.20 -1.81
C GLU A 321 24.41 -5.09 -2.58
N ALA A 322 24.02 -5.54 -3.77
CA ALA A 322 24.91 -6.26 -4.66
C ALA A 322 26.12 -5.40 -5.08
N THR A 323 25.89 -4.11 -5.36
CA THR A 323 26.94 -3.15 -5.75
C THR A 323 27.89 -2.85 -4.59
N ASN A 324 27.37 -2.56 -3.39
CA ASN A 324 28.16 -2.36 -2.18
C ASN A 324 29.08 -3.56 -1.93
N LYS A 325 28.52 -4.77 -1.96
CA LYS A 325 29.26 -6.02 -1.71
C LYS A 325 30.32 -6.29 -2.79
N ALA A 326 29.98 -6.11 -4.06
CA ALA A 326 30.87 -6.45 -5.18
C ALA A 326 32.09 -5.51 -5.28
N PHE A 327 31.94 -4.25 -4.89
CA PHE A 327 32.95 -3.21 -5.12
C PHE A 327 33.50 -2.56 -3.85
N GLY A 328 33.10 -3.04 -2.66
CA GLY A 328 33.53 -2.46 -1.39
C GLY A 328 33.04 -1.03 -1.19
N LEU A 329 31.89 -0.68 -1.79
CA LEU A 329 31.26 0.63 -1.65
C LEU A 329 30.32 0.65 -0.44
N ASP A 330 30.05 1.85 0.06
CA ASP A 330 29.13 2.07 1.16
C ASP A 330 28.15 3.19 0.80
N GLY A 331 27.03 2.81 0.17
CA GLY A 331 25.97 3.75 -0.19
C GLY A 331 25.45 4.57 1.00
N ALA A 332 25.47 4.02 2.22
CA ALA A 332 24.97 4.71 3.41
C ALA A 332 25.83 5.93 3.81
N LYS A 333 27.06 6.04 3.29
CA LYS A 333 27.94 7.20 3.48
C LYS A 333 27.81 8.27 2.40
N LEU A 334 26.99 8.05 1.38
CA LEU A 334 26.79 9.04 0.31
C LEU A 334 25.87 10.19 0.77
N PRO A 335 26.05 11.43 0.25
CA PRO A 335 25.35 12.62 0.75
C PRO A 335 23.82 12.57 0.72
N ASP A 336 23.23 11.74 -0.15
CA ASP A 336 21.78 11.61 -0.32
C ASP A 336 21.19 10.37 0.37
N ALA A 337 21.99 9.61 1.13
CA ALA A 337 21.47 8.51 1.94
C ALA A 337 20.47 9.05 2.98
N PHE A 338 19.33 8.39 3.11
CA PHE A 338 18.33 8.77 4.10
C PHE A 338 18.83 8.50 5.52
N THR A 339 18.55 9.41 6.45
CA THR A 339 18.88 9.25 7.86
C THR A 339 17.66 9.59 8.71
N SER A 340 17.53 8.93 9.87
CA SER A 340 16.49 9.17 10.87
C SER A 340 17.03 8.75 12.24
N SER A 341 16.42 9.26 13.31
CA SER A 341 16.68 8.79 14.69
C SER A 341 16.07 7.40 14.97
N ARG A 342 15.23 6.90 14.06
CA ARG A 342 14.58 5.59 14.16
C ARG A 342 15.51 4.47 13.70
N ASP A 343 15.21 3.24 14.11
CA ASP A 343 15.95 2.07 13.65
C ASP A 343 15.60 1.75 12.19
N LEU A 344 16.52 2.08 11.29
CA LEU A 344 16.42 1.83 9.84
C LEU A 344 16.97 0.45 9.43
N SER A 345 17.22 -0.45 10.37
CA SER A 345 17.71 -1.80 10.06
C SER A 345 16.78 -2.53 9.11
N LEU A 346 17.31 -2.95 7.96
CA LEU A 346 16.55 -3.71 6.97
C LEU A 346 16.26 -5.14 7.46
N ARG A 347 14.97 -5.51 7.52
CA ARG A 347 14.47 -6.87 7.75
C ARG A 347 13.96 -7.49 6.45
N GLY A 348 13.62 -8.77 6.50
CA GLY A 348 13.20 -9.53 5.31
C GLY A 348 14.36 -9.84 4.34
N GLU A 349 14.01 -10.31 3.15
CA GLU A 349 15.02 -10.85 2.20
C GLU A 349 15.23 -10.01 0.93
N SER A 350 14.64 -8.81 0.83
CA SER A 350 14.73 -7.96 -0.38
C SER A 350 16.17 -7.58 -0.76
N ARG A 351 17.14 -7.63 0.16
CA ARG A 351 18.56 -7.40 -0.13
C ARG A 351 19.29 -8.58 -0.78
N SER A 352 18.74 -9.79 -0.68
CA SER A 352 19.40 -11.03 -1.08
C SER A 352 18.66 -11.82 -2.15
N THR A 353 17.36 -11.57 -2.32
CA THR A 353 16.50 -12.34 -3.23
C THR A 353 16.42 -11.65 -4.60
N VAL A 354 17.37 -11.98 -5.47
CA VAL A 354 17.48 -11.45 -6.85
C VAL A 354 16.21 -11.68 -7.70
N SER A 355 15.49 -12.77 -7.44
CA SER A 355 14.25 -13.13 -8.16
C SER A 355 13.00 -12.40 -7.64
N SER A 356 13.16 -11.45 -6.71
CA SER A 356 12.05 -10.71 -6.13
C SER A 356 12.19 -9.24 -6.44
N LEU A 357 11.15 -8.66 -7.02
CA LEU A 357 11.02 -7.22 -7.19
C LEU A 357 10.02 -6.65 -6.17
N ARG A 358 9.85 -7.30 -5.01
CA ARG A 358 8.88 -6.87 -4.00
C ARG A 358 9.40 -5.70 -3.17
N ALA A 359 8.60 -4.64 -3.12
CA ALA A 359 8.84 -3.51 -2.24
C ALA A 359 8.34 -3.75 -0.81
N PHE A 360 7.08 -4.16 -0.64
CA PHE A 360 6.50 -4.46 0.68
C PHE A 360 5.43 -5.55 0.55
N GLY A 361 5.71 -6.75 1.05
CA GLY A 361 4.84 -7.92 0.90
C GLY A 361 5.65 -9.21 1.04
N TYR A 362 5.30 -10.22 0.25
CA TYR A 362 5.93 -11.53 0.32
C TYR A 362 6.35 -12.05 -1.06
N PHE A 363 7.39 -12.88 -1.06
CA PHE A 363 7.76 -13.75 -2.18
C PHE A 363 7.70 -15.19 -1.65
N ASP A 364 6.74 -15.96 -2.14
CA ASP A 364 6.27 -17.20 -1.51
C ASP A 364 5.82 -16.96 -0.06
N ASP A 365 6.60 -17.44 0.92
CA ASP A 365 6.39 -17.29 2.37
C ASP A 365 7.37 -16.29 3.01
N LYS A 366 8.28 -15.69 2.23
CA LYS A 366 9.36 -14.84 2.75
C LYS A 366 8.97 -13.36 2.74
N PRO A 367 9.09 -12.63 3.87
CA PRO A 367 8.82 -11.22 3.90
C PRO A 367 9.85 -10.44 3.07
N MET A 368 9.34 -9.56 2.22
CA MET A 368 10.11 -8.68 1.36
C MET A 368 9.83 -7.24 1.76
N ILE A 369 10.84 -6.59 2.32
CA ILE A 369 10.79 -5.19 2.76
C ILE A 369 11.96 -4.48 2.09
N ALA A 370 11.68 -3.60 1.15
CA ALA A 370 12.67 -2.76 0.50
C ALA A 370 13.10 -1.61 1.41
N ASN A 371 14.35 -1.19 1.27
CA ASN A 371 14.95 -0.13 2.10
C ASN A 371 14.18 1.20 1.97
N ARG A 372 13.68 1.51 0.77
CA ARG A 372 12.81 2.68 0.55
C ARG A 372 11.56 2.66 1.45
N ILE A 373 10.97 1.50 1.69
CA ILE A 373 9.76 1.39 2.54
C ILE A 373 10.10 1.64 4.01
N VAL A 374 11.26 1.18 4.47
CA VAL A 374 11.78 1.51 5.81
C VAL A 374 11.95 3.02 5.95
N ASN A 375 12.63 3.64 4.98
CA ASN A 375 12.87 5.09 4.96
C ASN A 375 11.56 5.90 4.90
N GLU A 376 10.63 5.52 4.02
CA GLU A 376 9.32 6.16 3.92
C GLU A 376 8.52 6.00 5.22
N SER A 377 8.58 4.84 5.87
CA SER A 377 7.90 4.63 7.15
C SER A 377 8.45 5.59 8.20
N ALA A 378 9.77 5.73 8.29
CA ALA A 378 10.39 6.64 9.25
C ALA A 378 9.99 8.10 8.99
N ALA A 379 10.04 8.54 7.73
CA ALA A 379 9.63 9.89 7.34
C ALA A 379 8.14 10.15 7.66
N VAL A 380 7.27 9.17 7.44
CA VAL A 380 5.84 9.27 7.77
C VAL A 380 5.63 9.40 9.28
N VAL A 381 6.28 8.56 10.10
CA VAL A 381 6.11 8.69 11.55
C VAL A 381 6.64 10.03 12.06
N ASP A 382 7.80 10.48 11.57
CA ASP A 382 8.38 11.78 11.97
C ASP A 382 7.45 12.94 11.61
N ASP A 383 6.82 12.90 10.44
CA ASP A 383 5.83 13.90 10.04
C ASP A 383 4.55 13.85 10.90
N LEU A 384 3.98 12.67 11.15
CA LEU A 384 2.77 12.52 11.97
C LEU A 384 3.01 12.97 13.42
N GLU A 385 4.14 12.60 14.01
CA GLU A 385 4.50 12.98 15.38
C GLU A 385 4.79 14.49 15.49
N LYS A 386 5.32 15.11 14.43
CA LYS A 386 5.50 16.56 14.36
C LYS A 386 4.18 17.31 14.26
N ARG A 387 3.25 16.86 13.40
CA ARG A 387 1.96 17.54 13.16
C ARG A 387 0.95 17.29 14.28
N PHE A 388 0.98 16.10 14.89
CA PHE A 388 0.02 15.66 15.89
C PHE A 388 0.75 15.09 17.11
N PRO A 389 1.52 15.91 17.86
CA PRO A 389 2.33 15.40 18.98
C PRO A 389 1.46 14.67 20.01
N PRO A 390 1.97 13.63 20.69
CA PRO A 390 1.24 12.94 21.72
C PRO A 390 0.90 13.93 22.84
N LYS A 391 -0.35 13.92 23.31
CA LYS A 391 -0.72 14.75 24.46
C LYS A 391 0.02 14.20 25.67
N LYS A 392 0.65 15.09 26.43
CA LYS A 392 1.39 14.74 27.66
C LYS A 392 0.45 14.44 28.82
#